data_AF-A0A9D4IGL8-F1
#
_entry.id   AF-A0A9D4IGL8-F1
#
_cell.length_a   1.000
_cell.length_b   1.000
_cell.length_c   1.000
_cell.angle_alpha   90.00
_cell.angle_beta   90.00
_cell.angle_gamma   90.00
#
_symmetry.space_group_name_H-M   'P 1'
#
loop_
_entity.id
_entity.type
_entity.pdbx_description
1 polymer ?
#
loop_
_entity_poly.entity_id
_entity_poly.type
_entity_poly.pdbx_seq_one_letter_code
_entity_poly.pdbx_strand_id
1 'polypeptide(L)'
;MGLRSALDRIGLRCPLFLTQNDGTILTYEKALRFPVLLFASGTTNSMRGAAFLCGITDALVVDIGGTSTDVGLLLNGFPREAAAEVKIGGIRTNFRMPDVMSIGLGGGSHVSWSTKKGKSQMTVGPQSAGCRLLSEALVFEDSSNVEGRIVTATDIAVAAGMADIGRKENVAHLDRAFVDEAVQTIHGMLTVCVDKMRLNNRELPMILVGGGSIIVDKTATFDGITEVIVPDHYDVANAVGAALSQISATVDRVVDLEQYISQQEMDAKLSSVLKASPDVSVEQQKDMTDRVKTEIYQRAREGAIREIIETVKAEAIRAGATEESISVVEKEDIALTYIPGSATRIKGKRTFNP
;
A
#
# COMPACT_ATOMS: atom_id res chain seq x y z
N MET A 1 8.86 6.36 25.58
CA MET A 1 7.54 6.98 25.84
C MET A 1 6.61 6.55 24.71
N GLY A 2 5.40 6.06 24.99
CA GLY A 2 4.49 5.54 23.95
C GLY A 2 3.48 6.58 23.44
N LEU A 3 2.96 6.40 22.23
CA LEU A 3 2.04 7.34 21.54
C LEU A 3 0.83 7.73 22.41
N ARG A 4 0.19 6.75 23.05
CA ARG A 4 -1.00 7.00 23.91
C ARG A 4 -0.71 7.96 25.06
N SER A 5 0.43 7.75 25.74
CA SER A 5 0.86 8.64 26.83
C SER A 5 1.15 10.06 26.34
N ALA A 6 1.67 10.21 25.11
CA ALA A 6 1.88 11.52 24.52
C ALA A 6 0.56 12.25 24.25
N LEU A 7 -0.45 11.56 23.70
CA LEU A 7 -1.79 12.11 23.46
C LEU A 7 -2.50 12.48 24.78
N ASP A 8 -2.38 11.64 25.80
CA ASP A 8 -2.99 11.90 27.11
C ASP A 8 -2.44 13.17 27.76
N ARG A 9 -1.12 13.42 27.63
CA ARG A 9 -0.43 14.60 28.17
C ARG A 9 -0.87 15.90 27.50
N ILE A 10 -1.20 15.85 26.20
CA ILE A 10 -1.72 17.02 25.47
C ILE A 10 -3.26 17.15 25.56
N GLY A 11 -3.91 16.27 26.33
CA GLY A 11 -5.35 16.36 26.60
C GLY A 11 -6.26 15.84 25.49
N LEU A 12 -5.73 15.12 24.50
CA LEU A 12 -6.55 14.51 23.44
C LEU A 12 -7.27 13.27 23.98
N ARG A 13 -8.59 13.20 23.74
CA ARG A 13 -9.49 12.13 24.22
C ARG A 13 -10.22 11.40 23.08
N CYS A 14 -9.93 11.75 21.83
CA CYS A 14 -10.54 11.10 20.67
C CYS A 14 -10.03 9.65 20.51
N PRO A 15 -10.78 8.79 19.80
CA PRO A 15 -10.29 7.49 19.39
C PRO A 15 -8.95 7.59 18.64
N LEU A 16 -8.04 6.66 18.92
CA LEU A 16 -6.74 6.57 18.27
C LEU A 16 -6.74 5.45 17.24
N PHE A 17 -6.61 5.85 15.97
CA PHE A 17 -6.48 4.95 14.84
C PHE A 17 -5.08 5.04 14.22
N LEU A 18 -4.64 3.93 13.63
CA LEU A 18 -3.43 3.87 12.82
C LEU A 18 -3.76 3.32 11.43
N THR A 19 -3.06 3.84 10.43
CA THR A 19 -3.20 3.41 9.04
C THR A 19 -2.52 2.07 8.79
N GLN A 20 -3.16 1.25 7.98
CA GLN A 20 -2.72 -0.06 7.55
C GLN A 20 -2.05 0.00 6.18
N ASN A 21 -1.39 -1.09 5.84
CA ASN A 21 -0.72 -1.34 4.57
C ASN A 21 -1.66 -1.44 3.34
N ASP A 22 -2.98 -1.42 3.54
CA ASP A 22 -3.99 -1.58 2.48
C ASP A 22 -4.88 -0.34 2.27
N GLY A 23 -4.56 0.77 2.92
CA GLY A 23 -5.22 2.07 2.78
C GLY A 23 -6.39 2.26 3.72
N THR A 24 -6.51 1.39 4.72
CA THR A 24 -7.55 1.43 5.77
C THR A 24 -6.94 1.77 7.13
N ILE A 25 -7.77 1.94 8.16
CA ILE A 25 -7.33 2.19 9.54
C ILE A 25 -7.79 1.09 10.49
N LEU A 26 -6.98 0.87 11.53
CA LEU A 26 -7.25 -0.03 12.65
C LEU A 26 -7.10 0.69 14.01
N THR A 27 -7.69 0.11 15.05
CA THR A 27 -7.58 0.65 16.41
C THR A 27 -6.17 0.48 16.98
N TYR A 28 -5.78 1.32 17.92
CA TYR A 28 -4.51 1.21 18.65
C TYR A 28 -4.28 -0.19 19.26
N GLU A 29 -5.31 -0.82 19.80
CA GLU A 29 -5.23 -2.16 20.39
C GLU A 29 -4.91 -3.23 19.33
N LYS A 30 -5.50 -3.11 18.14
CA LYS A 30 -5.25 -4.03 17.02
C LYS A 30 -3.84 -3.82 16.45
N ALA A 31 -3.34 -2.59 16.41
CA ALA A 31 -1.97 -2.26 16.02
C ALA A 31 -0.95 -2.96 16.92
N LEU A 32 -1.18 -2.94 18.24
CA LEU A 32 -0.29 -3.59 19.19
C LEU A 32 -0.30 -5.12 19.04
N ARG A 33 -1.44 -5.70 18.70
CA ARG A 33 -1.58 -7.14 18.50
C ARG A 33 -1.01 -7.62 17.15
N PHE A 34 -1.13 -6.80 16.11
CA PHE A 34 -0.73 -7.11 14.74
C PHE A 34 0.09 -5.97 14.11
N PRO A 35 1.27 -5.63 14.66
CA PRO A 35 2.07 -4.48 14.19
C PRO A 35 2.53 -4.62 12.74
N VAL A 36 2.58 -5.85 12.24
CA VAL A 36 2.93 -6.17 10.85
C VAL A 36 2.00 -5.52 9.82
N LEU A 37 0.74 -5.25 10.19
CA LEU A 37 -0.24 -4.58 9.33
C LEU A 37 0.08 -3.09 9.09
N LEU A 38 1.02 -2.50 9.85
CA LEU A 38 1.42 -1.10 9.72
C LEU A 38 2.55 -0.89 8.69
N PHE A 39 3.14 -1.96 8.17
CA PHE A 39 4.25 -1.86 7.22
C PHE A 39 3.81 -1.18 5.93
N ALA A 40 4.64 -0.28 5.39
CA ALA A 40 4.30 0.51 4.20
C ALA A 40 3.00 1.34 4.29
N SER A 41 2.43 1.54 5.49
CA SER A 41 1.25 2.37 5.68
C SER A 41 1.47 3.82 5.25
N GLY A 42 2.70 4.35 5.45
CA GLY A 42 3.08 5.67 4.96
C GLY A 42 2.90 5.82 3.45
N THR A 43 3.56 4.97 2.66
CA THR A 43 3.44 4.99 1.20
C THR A 43 1.99 4.81 0.74
N THR A 44 1.27 3.88 1.38
CA THR A 44 -0.14 3.60 1.12
C THR A 44 -0.99 4.86 1.31
N ASN A 45 -0.76 5.61 2.39
CA ASN A 45 -1.44 6.88 2.63
C ASN A 45 -1.09 7.90 1.55
N SER A 46 0.19 8.04 1.18
CA SER A 46 0.60 8.96 0.12
C SER A 46 -0.08 8.64 -1.20
N MET A 47 -0.21 7.36 -1.57
CA MET A 47 -0.94 6.91 -2.76
C MET A 47 -2.44 7.26 -2.70
N ARG A 48 -3.07 7.04 -1.55
CA ARG A 48 -4.49 7.39 -1.31
C ARG A 48 -4.71 8.90 -1.36
N GLY A 49 -3.80 9.67 -0.77
CA GLY A 49 -3.82 11.12 -0.80
C GLY A 49 -3.60 11.67 -2.21
N ALA A 50 -2.63 11.13 -2.95
CA ALA A 50 -2.39 11.48 -4.35
C ALA A 50 -3.64 11.28 -5.21
N ALA A 51 -4.30 10.12 -5.06
CA ALA A 51 -5.54 9.81 -5.75
C ALA A 51 -6.62 10.86 -5.51
N PHE A 52 -6.80 11.25 -4.24
CA PHE A 52 -7.78 12.24 -3.83
C PHE A 52 -7.43 13.65 -4.32
N LEU A 53 -6.18 14.07 -4.17
CA LEU A 53 -5.73 15.41 -4.55
C LEU A 53 -5.80 15.63 -6.07
N CYS A 54 -5.55 14.60 -6.87
CA CYS A 54 -5.63 14.68 -8.32
C CYS A 54 -7.02 14.33 -8.90
N GLY A 55 -7.87 13.65 -8.13
CA GLY A 55 -9.10 13.04 -8.67
C GLY A 55 -8.83 11.90 -9.66
N ILE A 56 -7.66 11.25 -9.58
CA ILE A 56 -7.23 10.18 -10.49
C ILE A 56 -7.17 8.86 -9.73
N THR A 57 -7.78 7.82 -10.29
CA THR A 57 -7.89 6.51 -9.64
C THR A 57 -6.90 5.47 -10.15
N ASP A 58 -6.33 5.67 -11.34
CA ASP A 58 -5.33 4.80 -11.97
C ASP A 58 -4.09 5.61 -12.32
N ALA A 59 -3.00 5.43 -11.58
CA ALA A 59 -1.76 6.19 -11.78
C ALA A 59 -0.57 5.48 -11.14
N LEU A 60 0.63 5.77 -11.64
CA LEU A 60 1.84 5.55 -10.87
C LEU A 60 2.02 6.69 -9.89
N VAL A 61 2.18 6.38 -8.61
CA VAL A 61 2.46 7.38 -7.58
C VAL A 61 3.91 7.25 -7.16
N VAL A 62 4.63 8.37 -7.17
CA VAL A 62 6.02 8.48 -6.74
C VAL A 62 6.05 9.41 -5.54
N ASP A 63 6.16 8.83 -4.35
CA ASP A 63 6.29 9.58 -3.09
C ASP A 63 7.77 9.77 -2.76
N ILE A 64 8.24 11.01 -2.91
CA ILE A 64 9.63 11.38 -2.66
C ILE A 64 9.72 12.13 -1.34
N GLY A 65 10.36 11.49 -0.35
CA GLY A 65 10.66 12.09 0.94
C GLY A 65 12.04 12.74 1.00
N GLY A 66 12.52 12.98 2.22
CA GLY A 66 13.88 13.48 2.46
C GLY A 66 14.98 12.43 2.27
N THR A 67 14.64 11.13 2.35
CA THR A 67 15.64 10.04 2.36
C THR A 67 15.41 9.00 1.27
N SER A 68 14.14 8.72 0.98
CA SER A 68 13.72 7.63 0.12
C SER A 68 12.60 8.07 -0.82
N THR A 69 12.47 7.30 -1.90
CA THR A 69 11.38 7.39 -2.86
C THR A 69 10.67 6.07 -2.86
N ASP A 70 9.35 6.10 -2.74
CA ASP A 70 8.49 4.93 -2.89
C ASP A 70 7.64 5.07 -4.15
N VAL A 71 7.65 4.05 -5.00
CA VAL A 71 6.87 4.00 -6.24
C VAL A 71 5.84 2.88 -6.14
N GLY A 72 4.56 3.24 -6.31
CA GLY A 72 3.45 2.31 -6.25
C GLY A 72 2.48 2.50 -7.41
N LEU A 73 1.78 1.43 -7.79
CA LEU A 73 0.69 1.53 -8.77
C LEU A 73 -0.65 1.65 -8.04
N LEU A 74 -1.41 2.70 -8.36
CA LEU A 74 -2.78 2.89 -7.93
C LEU A 74 -3.73 2.28 -8.98
N LEU A 75 -4.71 1.50 -8.53
CA LEU A 75 -5.80 0.97 -9.35
C LEU A 75 -7.12 1.21 -8.65
N ASN A 76 -8.10 1.81 -9.34
CA ASN A 76 -9.40 2.14 -8.77
C ASN A 76 -9.33 2.92 -7.44
N GLY A 77 -8.32 3.77 -7.26
CA GLY A 77 -8.15 4.58 -6.05
C GLY A 77 -7.52 3.84 -4.86
N PHE A 78 -7.07 2.60 -5.04
CA PHE A 78 -6.37 1.83 -4.01
C PHE A 78 -4.99 1.37 -4.48
N PRO A 79 -4.00 1.25 -3.58
CA PRO A 79 -2.72 0.64 -3.92
C PRO A 79 -2.92 -0.78 -4.43
N ARG A 80 -2.29 -1.09 -5.57
CA ARG A 80 -2.23 -2.45 -6.09
C ARG A 80 -1.51 -3.33 -5.09
N GLU A 81 -2.10 -4.49 -4.78
CA GLU A 81 -1.45 -5.48 -3.94
C GLU A 81 -0.39 -6.26 -4.73
N ALA A 82 0.68 -6.66 -4.04
CA ALA A 82 1.69 -7.54 -4.60
C ALA A 82 1.08 -8.91 -4.95
N ALA A 83 1.25 -9.36 -6.19
CA ALA A 83 0.75 -10.66 -6.65
C ALA A 83 1.56 -11.84 -6.10
N ALA A 84 2.81 -11.60 -5.71
CA ALA A 84 3.74 -12.60 -5.19
C ALA A 84 4.00 -12.40 -3.70
N GLU A 85 4.56 -13.43 -3.06
CA GLU A 85 4.97 -13.37 -1.65
C GLU A 85 5.96 -12.22 -1.42
N VAL A 86 5.60 -11.28 -0.53
CA VAL A 86 6.49 -10.20 -0.12
C VAL A 86 7.47 -10.71 0.93
N LYS A 87 8.76 -10.41 0.76
CA LYS A 87 9.80 -10.72 1.73
C LYS A 87 10.10 -9.51 2.61
N ILE A 88 10.00 -9.67 3.92
CA ILE A 88 10.33 -8.62 4.89
C ILE A 88 11.39 -9.16 5.84
N GLY A 89 12.54 -8.49 5.91
CA GLY A 89 13.69 -8.97 6.68
C GLY A 89 14.17 -10.37 6.24
N GLY A 90 13.97 -10.73 4.96
CA GLY A 90 14.28 -12.05 4.42
C GLY A 90 13.19 -13.12 4.66
N ILE A 91 12.15 -12.81 5.44
CA ILE A 91 11.05 -13.73 5.76
C ILE A 91 9.92 -13.55 4.76
N ARG A 92 9.44 -14.65 4.18
CA ARG A 92 8.28 -14.65 3.28
C ARG A 92 7.00 -14.45 4.08
N THR A 93 6.17 -13.53 3.63
CA THR A 93 4.92 -13.17 4.31
C THR A 93 3.72 -13.64 3.52
N ASN A 94 2.63 -13.97 4.22
CA ASN A 94 1.38 -14.47 3.65
C ASN A 94 0.20 -13.49 3.84
N PHE A 95 0.48 -12.24 4.21
CA PHE A 95 -0.52 -11.18 4.33
C PHE A 95 -0.35 -10.19 3.16
N ARG A 96 -1.45 -9.55 2.78
CA ARG A 96 -1.50 -8.63 1.64
C ARG A 96 -0.69 -7.38 1.95
N MET A 97 0.11 -6.95 0.98
CA MET A 97 0.98 -5.77 1.04
C MET A 97 0.84 -5.01 -0.28
N PRO A 98 0.98 -3.68 -0.27
CA PRO A 98 1.00 -2.91 -1.49
C PRO A 98 2.27 -3.25 -2.26
N ASP A 99 2.15 -3.37 -3.58
CA ASP A 99 3.28 -3.54 -4.47
C ASP A 99 3.98 -2.18 -4.59
N VAL A 100 5.06 -2.02 -3.83
CA VAL A 100 5.82 -0.78 -3.71
C VAL A 100 7.30 -1.07 -3.93
N MET A 101 7.92 -0.30 -4.80
CA MET A 101 9.37 -0.28 -4.98
C MET A 101 9.95 0.93 -4.25
N SER A 102 10.87 0.69 -3.31
CA SER A 102 11.54 1.74 -2.55
C SER A 102 13.01 1.85 -2.95
N ILE A 103 13.49 3.08 -3.14
CA ILE A 103 14.91 3.38 -3.40
C ILE A 103 15.44 4.47 -2.47
N GLY A 104 16.74 4.45 -2.19
CA GLY A 104 17.44 5.45 -1.38
C GLY A 104 17.69 6.76 -2.13
N LEU A 105 16.62 7.40 -2.57
CA LEU A 105 16.61 8.67 -3.29
C LEU A 105 15.60 9.61 -2.62
N GLY A 106 16.04 10.76 -2.14
CA GLY A 106 15.15 11.78 -1.59
C GLY A 106 15.86 13.14 -1.57
N GLY A 107 15.17 14.16 -1.05
CA GLY A 107 15.71 15.53 -1.02
C GLY A 107 17.08 15.65 -0.34
N GLY A 108 17.36 14.82 0.67
CA GLY A 108 18.63 14.79 1.40
C GLY A 108 19.65 13.80 0.88
N SER A 109 19.38 13.09 -0.22
CA SER A 109 20.37 12.20 -0.83
C SER A 109 21.64 12.95 -1.17
N HIS A 110 22.79 12.44 -0.74
CA HIS A 110 24.09 13.02 -1.03
C HIS A 110 24.42 12.87 -2.52
N VAL A 111 25.00 13.91 -3.09
CA VAL A 111 25.37 14.01 -4.50
C VAL A 111 26.87 14.27 -4.60
N SER A 112 27.58 13.41 -5.31
CA SER A 112 29.01 13.57 -5.55
C SER A 112 29.47 12.80 -6.76
N TRP A 113 30.62 13.19 -7.32
CA TRP A 113 31.35 12.31 -8.22
C TRP A 113 32.11 11.24 -7.43
N SER A 114 32.04 10.00 -7.90
CA SER A 114 32.86 8.91 -7.42
C SER A 114 33.67 8.31 -8.57
N THR A 115 34.93 7.96 -8.30
CA THR A 115 35.74 7.22 -9.28
C THR A 115 35.49 5.73 -9.11
N LYS A 116 34.82 5.11 -10.07
CA LYS A 116 34.64 3.65 -10.12
C LYS A 116 35.32 3.09 -11.37
N LYS A 117 36.22 2.11 -11.17
CA LYS A 117 36.97 1.44 -12.25
C LYS A 117 37.68 2.44 -13.20
N GLY A 118 38.24 3.52 -12.64
CA GLY A 118 38.98 4.53 -13.40
C GLY A 118 38.13 5.52 -14.21
N LYS A 119 36.80 5.48 -14.07
CA LYS A 119 35.88 6.48 -14.65
C LYS A 119 35.22 7.29 -13.54
N SER A 120 35.14 8.61 -13.72
CA SER A 120 34.28 9.45 -12.89
C SER A 120 32.83 9.12 -13.20
N GLN A 121 32.02 8.93 -12.17
CA GLN A 121 30.60 8.65 -12.29
C GLN A 121 29.85 9.45 -11.23
N MET A 122 28.79 10.15 -11.63
CA MET A 122 27.85 10.76 -10.70
C MET A 122 27.21 9.71 -9.78
N THR A 123 27.13 10.03 -8.49
CA THR A 123 26.44 9.24 -7.48
C THR A 123 25.44 10.09 -6.74
N VAL A 124 24.22 9.56 -6.62
CA VAL A 124 23.12 10.16 -5.86
C VAL A 124 22.61 9.12 -4.88
N GLY A 125 22.76 9.39 -3.59
CA GLY A 125 22.46 8.41 -2.54
C GLY A 125 23.38 7.17 -2.59
N PRO A 126 23.05 6.09 -1.84
CA PRO A 126 21.91 5.96 -0.93
C PRO A 126 22.13 6.69 0.41
N GLN A 127 23.32 7.22 0.66
CA GLN A 127 23.57 8.05 1.84
C GLN A 127 22.73 9.33 1.77
N SER A 128 22.19 9.75 2.92
CA SER A 128 21.33 10.91 3.02
C SER A 128 21.57 11.65 4.33
N ALA A 129 21.38 12.98 4.28
CA ALA A 129 21.33 13.84 5.46
C ALA A 129 20.19 13.46 6.42
N GLY A 130 19.13 12.81 5.89
CA GLY A 130 17.98 12.36 6.67
C GLY A 130 17.31 13.50 7.43
N CYS A 131 17.10 13.33 8.74
CA CYS A 131 16.51 14.37 9.59
C CYS A 131 17.38 15.63 9.73
N ARG A 132 18.65 15.58 9.32
CA ARG A 132 19.58 16.71 9.35
C ARG A 132 19.58 17.52 8.07
N LEU A 133 18.70 17.22 7.11
CA LEU A 133 18.60 17.93 5.84
C LEU A 133 18.56 19.46 6.01
N LEU A 134 17.71 19.95 6.92
CA LEU A 134 17.56 21.38 7.19
C LEU A 134 18.81 22.04 7.81
N SER A 135 19.75 21.25 8.31
CA SER A 135 21.02 21.73 8.88
C SER A 135 22.25 21.37 8.05
N GLU A 136 22.15 20.43 7.11
CA GLU A 136 23.29 19.92 6.34
C GLU A 136 23.29 20.43 4.89
N ALA A 137 22.13 20.59 4.27
CA ALA A 137 22.04 21.09 2.89
C ALA A 137 22.53 22.54 2.79
N LEU A 138 23.24 22.81 1.70
CA LEU A 138 23.88 24.10 1.42
C LEU A 138 22.83 25.22 1.43
N VAL A 139 21.65 24.99 0.85
CA VAL A 139 20.58 26.01 0.75
C VAL A 139 19.99 26.42 2.10
N PHE A 140 20.14 25.64 3.17
CA PHE A 140 19.61 26.00 4.49
C PHE A 140 20.68 26.54 5.44
N GLU A 141 21.95 26.39 5.09
CA GLU A 141 23.09 26.78 5.93
C GLU A 141 23.42 28.28 5.84
N ASP A 142 24.12 28.81 6.85
CA ASP A 142 24.75 30.12 6.74
C ASP A 142 25.78 30.12 5.59
N SER A 143 25.74 31.15 4.74
CA SER A 143 26.63 31.29 3.58
C SER A 143 28.12 31.22 3.95
N SER A 144 28.51 31.57 5.18
CA SER A 144 29.91 31.43 5.62
C SER A 144 30.36 29.99 5.88
N ASN A 145 29.43 29.03 5.96
CA ASN A 145 29.67 27.65 6.40
C ASN A 145 29.37 26.60 5.32
N VAL A 146 29.29 27.03 4.06
CA VAL A 146 28.91 26.21 2.89
C VAL A 146 30.09 25.40 2.35
N GLU A 147 31.32 25.93 2.48
CA GLU A 147 32.52 25.31 1.90
C GLU A 147 32.83 23.94 2.51
N GLY A 148 33.17 22.97 1.66
CA GLY A 148 33.54 21.60 2.06
C GLY A 148 32.38 20.71 2.49
N ARG A 149 31.13 21.20 2.44
CA ARG A 149 29.95 20.40 2.72
C ARG A 149 29.58 19.49 1.56
N ILE A 150 28.85 18.43 1.90
CA ILE A 150 28.34 17.46 0.93
C ILE A 150 27.07 18.05 0.29
N VAL A 151 27.04 18.08 -1.03
CA VAL A 151 25.88 18.52 -1.81
C VAL A 151 24.73 17.53 -1.63
N THR A 152 23.50 18.01 -1.46
CA THR A 152 22.29 17.19 -1.42
C THR A 152 21.45 17.34 -2.69
N ALA A 153 20.52 16.41 -2.93
CA ALA A 153 19.60 16.50 -4.06
C ALA A 153 18.70 17.75 -3.99
N THR A 154 18.40 18.27 -2.79
CA THR A 154 17.71 19.56 -2.61
C THR A 154 18.56 20.72 -3.14
N ASP A 155 19.86 20.70 -2.88
CA ASP A 155 20.79 21.71 -3.39
C ASP A 155 20.85 21.67 -4.93
N ILE A 156 20.89 20.47 -5.52
CA ILE A 156 20.81 20.27 -6.97
C ILE A 156 19.51 20.83 -7.54
N ALA A 157 18.37 20.58 -6.88
CA ALA A 157 17.07 21.07 -7.34
C ALA A 157 17.02 22.60 -7.40
N VAL A 158 17.56 23.27 -6.39
CA VAL A 158 17.65 24.74 -6.35
C VAL A 158 18.66 25.26 -7.37
N ALA A 159 19.83 24.65 -7.48
CA ALA A 159 20.87 25.02 -8.46
C ALA A 159 20.40 24.84 -9.92
N ALA A 160 19.58 23.83 -10.18
CA ALA A 160 18.97 23.58 -11.48
C ALA A 160 17.84 24.55 -11.82
N GLY A 161 17.32 25.30 -10.83
CA GLY A 161 16.16 26.19 -10.99
C GLY A 161 14.81 25.46 -10.93
N MET A 162 14.78 24.21 -10.45
CA MET A 162 13.56 23.41 -10.33
C MET A 162 12.77 23.71 -9.04
N ALA A 163 13.43 24.34 -8.06
CA ALA A 163 12.85 24.67 -6.76
C ALA A 163 13.29 26.06 -6.27
N ASP A 164 12.38 26.73 -5.54
CA ASP A 164 12.65 28.02 -4.89
C ASP A 164 12.59 27.86 -3.37
N ILE A 165 13.68 27.35 -2.78
CA ILE A 165 13.77 27.02 -1.37
C ILE A 165 15.15 27.42 -0.83
N GLY A 166 15.18 28.00 0.37
CA GLY A 166 16.42 28.36 1.04
C GLY A 166 17.17 29.51 0.36
N ARG A 167 18.49 29.56 0.56
CA ARG A 167 19.42 30.57 0.04
C ARG A 167 20.04 30.11 -1.27
N LYS A 168 19.55 30.62 -2.40
CA LYS A 168 20.02 30.25 -3.76
C LYS A 168 21.49 30.59 -3.99
N GLU A 169 21.97 31.65 -3.35
CA GLU A 169 23.37 32.08 -3.38
C GLU A 169 24.33 30.99 -2.90
N ASN A 170 23.88 30.12 -1.98
CA ASN A 170 24.71 29.04 -1.44
C ASN A 170 24.98 27.92 -2.45
N VAL A 171 24.24 27.86 -3.56
CA VAL A 171 24.43 26.85 -4.61
C VAL A 171 24.84 27.44 -5.95
N ALA A 172 24.97 28.76 -6.04
CA ALA A 172 25.35 29.46 -7.28
C ALA A 172 26.76 29.13 -7.78
N HIS A 173 27.62 28.62 -6.89
CA HIS A 173 29.00 28.23 -7.19
C HIS A 173 29.10 26.81 -7.77
N LEU A 174 28.02 26.02 -7.75
CA LEU A 174 28.04 24.65 -8.27
C LEU A 174 28.21 24.67 -9.78
N ASP A 175 29.11 23.80 -10.28
CA ASP A 175 29.35 23.65 -11.71
C ASP A 175 28.09 23.18 -12.44
N ARG A 176 27.81 23.76 -13.62
CA ARG A 176 26.58 23.46 -14.35
C ARG A 176 26.54 22.03 -14.87
N ALA A 177 27.67 21.49 -15.32
CA ALA A 177 27.73 20.11 -15.80
C ALA A 177 27.51 19.12 -14.65
N PHE A 178 28.02 19.42 -13.45
CA PHE A 178 27.73 18.65 -12.23
C PHE A 178 26.23 18.63 -11.90
N VAL A 179 25.57 19.79 -11.94
CA VAL A 179 24.13 19.90 -11.68
C VAL A 179 23.31 19.14 -12.72
N ASP A 180 23.61 19.31 -14.01
CA ASP A 180 22.87 18.65 -15.09
C ASP A 180 23.06 17.11 -15.05
N GLU A 181 24.27 16.63 -14.80
CA GLU A 181 24.54 15.18 -14.65
C GLU A 181 23.82 14.59 -13.42
N ALA A 182 23.72 15.35 -12.32
CA ALA A 182 23.00 14.93 -11.12
C ALA A 182 21.50 14.82 -11.38
N VAL A 183 20.89 15.81 -12.05
CA VAL A 183 19.47 15.78 -12.45
C VAL A 183 19.19 14.59 -13.36
N GLN A 184 20.03 14.35 -14.38
CA GLN A 184 19.91 13.19 -15.26
C GLN A 184 20.01 11.86 -14.50
N THR A 185 20.91 11.79 -13.51
CA THR A 185 21.07 10.60 -12.67
C THR A 185 19.81 10.34 -11.83
N ILE A 186 19.22 11.39 -11.23
CA ILE A 186 17.98 11.31 -10.46
C ILE A 186 16.83 10.79 -11.35
N HIS A 187 16.64 11.38 -12.54
CA HIS A 187 15.58 10.94 -13.47
C HIS A 187 15.82 9.52 -13.99
N GLY A 188 17.08 9.14 -14.23
CA GLY A 188 17.44 7.77 -14.60
C GLY A 188 17.08 6.76 -13.50
N MET A 189 17.33 7.08 -12.23
CA MET A 189 16.93 6.24 -11.10
C MET A 189 15.41 6.07 -11.02
N LEU A 190 14.65 7.16 -11.21
CA LEU A 190 13.19 7.12 -11.24
C LEU A 190 12.66 6.34 -12.44
N THR A 191 13.24 6.51 -13.62
CA THR A 191 12.88 5.77 -14.85
C THR A 191 12.96 4.26 -14.61
N VAL A 192 14.04 3.77 -14.00
CA VAL A 192 14.20 2.35 -13.68
C VAL A 192 13.14 1.85 -12.70
N CYS A 193 12.70 2.68 -11.75
CA CYS A 193 11.67 2.28 -10.78
C CYS A 193 10.27 2.27 -11.40
N VAL A 194 9.95 3.32 -12.16
CA VAL A 194 8.70 3.46 -12.92
C VAL A 194 8.54 2.27 -13.86
N ASP A 195 9.58 1.94 -14.65
CA ASP A 195 9.55 0.83 -15.60
C ASP A 195 9.23 -0.51 -14.93
N LYS A 196 9.87 -0.80 -13.79
CA LYS A 196 9.64 -2.04 -13.02
C LYS A 196 8.25 -2.13 -12.41
N MET A 197 7.63 -1.01 -12.09
CA MET A 197 6.31 -0.97 -11.44
C MET A 197 5.15 -1.06 -12.44
N ARG A 198 5.41 -0.84 -13.73
CA ARG A 198 4.42 -1.00 -14.79
C ARG A 198 4.10 -2.48 -14.98
N LEU A 199 2.81 -2.78 -15.08
CA LEU A 199 2.31 -4.14 -15.29
C LEU A 199 2.41 -4.60 -16.74
N ASN A 200 2.30 -3.66 -17.68
CA ASN A 200 2.19 -3.88 -19.12
C ASN A 200 2.67 -2.62 -19.85
N ASN A 201 2.68 -2.65 -21.19
CA ASN A 201 2.92 -1.47 -22.03
C ASN A 201 1.78 -0.42 -21.99
N ARG A 202 0.86 -0.49 -21.01
CA ARG A 202 -0.17 0.53 -20.81
C ARG A 202 0.52 1.80 -20.29
N GLU A 203 0.27 2.91 -20.95
CA GLU A 203 0.71 4.22 -20.50
C GLU A 203 -0.24 4.73 -19.40
N LEU A 204 0.32 5.32 -18.35
CA LEU A 204 -0.42 5.85 -17.21
C LEU A 204 0.15 7.21 -16.79
N PRO A 205 -0.65 8.10 -16.18
CA PRO A 205 -0.10 9.31 -15.57
C PRO A 205 0.79 8.94 -14.38
N MET A 206 1.81 9.76 -14.14
CA MET A 206 2.67 9.70 -12.95
C MET A 206 2.35 10.87 -12.03
N ILE A 207 1.97 10.59 -10.78
CA ILE A 207 1.71 11.60 -9.76
C ILE A 207 2.92 11.68 -8.84
N LEU A 208 3.54 12.85 -8.73
CA LEU A 208 4.61 13.11 -7.79
C LEU A 208 4.04 13.71 -6.50
N VAL A 209 4.35 13.07 -5.37
CA VAL A 209 3.99 13.56 -4.03
C VAL A 209 5.19 13.52 -3.09
N GLY A 210 5.01 14.08 -1.89
CA GLY A 210 6.07 14.20 -0.90
C GLY A 210 6.92 15.45 -1.12
N GLY A 211 7.42 16.02 -0.01
CA GLY A 211 8.18 17.27 -0.04
C GLY A 211 9.49 17.19 -0.84
N GLY A 212 10.02 15.98 -1.05
CA GLY A 212 11.22 15.74 -1.86
C GLY A 212 10.95 15.71 -3.37
N SER A 213 9.70 15.75 -3.83
CA SER A 213 9.36 15.74 -5.27
C SER A 213 9.96 16.92 -6.07
N ILE A 214 10.42 17.95 -5.36
CA ILE A 214 11.18 19.08 -5.91
C ILE A 214 12.45 18.70 -6.66
N ILE A 215 12.99 17.50 -6.44
CA ILE A 215 14.21 17.02 -7.12
C ILE A 215 13.95 16.52 -8.55
N VAL A 216 12.69 16.52 -8.98
CA VAL A 216 12.26 16.05 -10.30
C VAL A 216 11.89 17.26 -11.16
N ASP A 217 12.35 17.25 -12.41
CA ASP A 217 11.91 18.23 -13.39
C ASP A 217 10.49 17.85 -13.83
N LYS A 218 9.54 18.73 -13.57
CA LYS A 218 8.12 18.52 -13.85
C LYS A 218 7.83 18.51 -15.36
N THR A 219 8.77 18.97 -16.17
CA THR A 219 8.69 18.94 -17.64
C THR A 219 9.37 17.72 -18.26
N ALA A 220 10.04 16.88 -17.44
CA ALA A 220 10.70 15.69 -17.92
C ALA A 220 9.70 14.65 -18.42
N THR A 221 10.09 13.96 -19.48
CA THR A 221 9.34 12.84 -20.05
C THR A 221 9.93 11.52 -19.57
N PHE A 222 9.07 10.60 -19.15
CA PHE A 222 9.44 9.24 -18.75
C PHE A 222 8.78 8.25 -19.69
N ASP A 223 9.50 7.18 -20.07
CA ASP A 223 8.93 6.17 -20.96
C ASP A 223 7.67 5.54 -20.34
N GLY A 224 6.60 5.49 -21.12
CA GLY A 224 5.32 4.93 -20.69
C GLY A 224 4.52 5.76 -19.69
N ILE A 225 4.93 7.01 -19.44
CA ILE A 225 4.17 7.97 -18.66
C ILE A 225 3.48 8.96 -19.59
N THR A 226 2.17 9.10 -19.47
CA THR A 226 1.39 10.03 -20.33
C THR A 226 1.63 11.48 -19.96
N GLU A 227 1.74 11.75 -18.66
CA GLU A 227 1.98 13.08 -18.09
C GLU A 227 2.52 12.97 -16.67
N VAL A 228 3.27 14.00 -16.25
CA VAL A 228 3.75 14.16 -14.88
C VAL A 228 2.88 15.17 -14.16
N ILE A 229 2.20 14.73 -13.12
CA ILE A 229 1.24 15.52 -12.35
C ILE A 229 1.83 15.79 -10.97
N VAL A 230 1.79 17.05 -10.55
CA VAL A 230 2.11 17.45 -9.18
C VAL A 230 0.88 18.17 -8.62
N PRO A 231 0.09 17.54 -7.74
CA PRO A 231 -1.11 18.17 -7.21
C PRO A 231 -0.78 19.34 -6.30
N ASP A 232 -1.76 20.21 -6.07
CA ASP A 232 -1.72 21.13 -4.94
C ASP A 232 -1.57 20.32 -3.64
N HIS A 233 -0.83 20.86 -2.67
CA HIS A 233 -0.57 20.21 -1.38
C HIS A 233 0.08 18.81 -1.48
N TYR A 234 0.86 18.57 -2.54
CA TYR A 234 1.59 17.32 -2.76
C TYR A 234 2.49 16.91 -1.57
N ASP A 235 2.98 17.89 -0.81
CA ASP A 235 3.88 17.73 0.33
C ASP A 235 3.20 17.08 1.55
N VAL A 236 1.86 17.16 1.63
CA VAL A 236 1.06 16.60 2.73
C VAL A 236 0.15 15.45 2.28
N ALA A 237 0.36 14.90 1.07
CA ALA A 237 -0.44 13.79 0.53
C ALA A 237 -0.57 12.61 1.50
N ASN A 238 0.49 12.29 2.26
CA ASN A 238 0.44 11.26 3.29
C ASN A 238 -0.62 11.55 4.37
N ALA A 239 -0.61 12.76 4.93
CA ALA A 239 -1.57 13.16 5.95
C ALA A 239 -3.00 13.17 5.40
N VAL A 240 -3.18 13.63 4.15
CA VAL A 240 -4.48 13.60 3.46
C VAL A 240 -4.98 12.16 3.32
N GLY A 241 -4.15 11.24 2.82
CA GLY A 241 -4.54 9.83 2.68
C GLY A 241 -4.83 9.14 4.01
N ALA A 242 -4.09 9.48 5.07
CA ALA A 242 -4.37 8.99 6.41
C ALA A 242 -5.74 9.48 6.92
N ALA A 243 -6.09 10.75 6.68
CA ALA A 243 -7.39 11.32 7.07
C ALA A 243 -8.57 10.75 6.28
N LEU A 244 -8.35 10.34 5.03
CA LEU A 244 -9.35 9.72 4.15
C LEU A 244 -9.47 8.20 4.36
N SER A 245 -8.63 7.61 5.20
CA SER A 245 -8.58 6.17 5.36
C SER A 245 -9.83 5.67 6.09
N GLN A 246 -10.42 4.62 5.53
CA GLN A 246 -11.65 4.03 6.05
C GLN A 246 -11.33 3.02 7.14
N ILE A 247 -12.19 2.90 8.15
CA ILE A 247 -12.10 1.78 9.11
C ILE A 247 -12.23 0.49 8.31
N SER A 248 -11.45 -0.54 8.65
CA SER A 248 -11.67 -1.87 8.10
C SER A 248 -11.71 -2.96 9.15
N ALA A 249 -12.51 -3.98 8.88
CA ALA A 249 -12.50 -5.23 9.62
C ALA A 249 -12.27 -6.37 8.63
N THR A 250 -11.40 -7.30 9.03
CA THR A 250 -11.09 -8.50 8.27
C THR A 250 -11.18 -9.68 9.21
N VAL A 251 -11.98 -10.68 8.84
CA VAL A 251 -12.05 -11.97 9.50
C VAL A 251 -11.63 -13.02 8.48
N ASP A 252 -10.71 -13.90 8.88
CA ASP A 252 -10.19 -15.00 8.09
C ASP A 252 -10.25 -16.27 8.93
N ARG A 253 -11.10 -17.23 8.53
CA ARG A 253 -11.33 -18.47 9.27
C ARG A 253 -11.30 -19.66 8.34
N VAL A 254 -10.73 -20.76 8.83
CA VAL A 254 -10.94 -22.09 8.26
C VAL A 254 -12.19 -22.67 8.92
N VAL A 255 -13.15 -23.05 8.10
CA VAL A 255 -14.46 -23.55 8.53
C VAL A 255 -14.64 -24.96 8.01
N ASP A 256 -15.07 -25.87 8.88
CA ASP A 256 -15.55 -27.18 8.49
C ASP A 256 -17.05 -27.10 8.18
N LEU A 257 -17.42 -27.32 6.91
CA LEU A 257 -18.82 -27.20 6.47
C LEU A 257 -19.72 -28.29 7.08
N GLU A 258 -19.18 -29.40 7.57
CA GLU A 258 -19.98 -30.43 8.23
C GLU A 258 -20.70 -29.90 9.48
N GLN A 259 -20.14 -28.88 10.14
CA GLN A 259 -20.76 -28.23 11.29
C GLN A 259 -22.05 -27.46 10.94
N TYR A 260 -22.23 -27.14 9.67
CA TYR A 260 -23.40 -26.41 9.16
C TYR A 260 -24.44 -27.35 8.52
N ILE A 261 -24.17 -28.65 8.52
CA ILE A 261 -25.04 -29.66 7.93
C ILE A 261 -25.73 -30.44 9.04
N SER A 262 -27.06 -30.41 9.04
CA SER A 262 -27.85 -31.31 9.88
C SER A 262 -27.77 -32.73 9.32
N GLN A 263 -27.17 -33.67 10.06
CA GLN A 263 -27.14 -35.08 9.65
C GLN A 263 -28.55 -35.64 9.44
N GLN A 264 -29.51 -35.28 10.29
CA GLN A 264 -30.91 -35.71 10.13
C GLN A 264 -31.53 -35.20 8.83
N GLU A 265 -31.28 -33.93 8.46
CA GLU A 265 -31.81 -33.37 7.22
C GLU A 265 -31.16 -34.00 5.99
N MET A 266 -29.86 -34.27 6.07
CA MET A 266 -29.09 -34.94 5.02
C MET A 266 -29.60 -36.35 4.77
N ASP A 267 -29.74 -37.16 5.83
CA ASP A 267 -30.25 -38.53 5.76
C ASP A 267 -31.69 -38.56 5.23
N ALA A 268 -32.53 -37.62 5.67
CA ALA A 268 -33.91 -37.51 5.21
C ALA A 268 -33.99 -37.18 3.70
N LYS A 269 -33.21 -36.20 3.22
CA LYS A 269 -33.17 -35.83 1.80
C LYS A 269 -32.64 -36.96 0.94
N LEU A 270 -31.52 -37.57 1.32
CA LEU A 270 -30.95 -38.71 0.60
C LEU A 270 -31.94 -39.88 0.51
N SER A 271 -32.56 -40.23 1.64
CA SER A 271 -33.57 -41.29 1.69
C SER A 271 -34.80 -40.99 0.84
N SER A 272 -35.25 -39.72 0.80
CA SER A 272 -36.41 -39.32 0.00
C SER A 272 -36.17 -39.46 -1.50
N VAL A 273 -34.97 -39.09 -1.95
CA VAL A 273 -34.57 -39.12 -3.37
C VAL A 273 -34.39 -40.56 -3.86
N LEU A 274 -33.83 -41.43 -3.02
CA LEU A 274 -33.71 -42.86 -3.32
C LEU A 274 -35.08 -43.57 -3.33
N LYS A 275 -36.00 -43.20 -2.42
CA LYS A 275 -37.37 -43.76 -2.38
C LYS A 275 -38.25 -43.31 -3.56
N ALA A 276 -38.05 -42.10 -4.06
CA ALA A 276 -38.82 -41.56 -5.18
C ALA A 276 -38.38 -42.12 -6.55
N SER A 277 -37.28 -42.87 -6.62
CA SER A 277 -36.76 -43.44 -7.86
C SER A 277 -36.19 -44.85 -7.62
N PRO A 278 -37.06 -45.85 -7.40
CA PRO A 278 -36.64 -47.22 -7.10
C PRO A 278 -36.05 -47.99 -8.30
N ASP A 279 -36.36 -47.59 -9.54
CA ASP A 279 -36.02 -48.33 -10.78
C ASP A 279 -34.86 -47.72 -11.61
N VAL A 280 -34.06 -46.82 -11.03
CA VAL A 280 -32.89 -46.20 -11.71
C VAL A 280 -31.61 -47.01 -11.49
N SER A 281 -30.69 -46.95 -12.46
CA SER A 281 -29.41 -47.66 -12.40
C SER A 281 -28.54 -47.16 -11.22
N VAL A 282 -27.58 -47.98 -10.79
CA VAL A 282 -26.63 -47.63 -9.71
C VAL A 282 -25.87 -46.33 -10.01
N GLU A 283 -25.51 -46.09 -11.27
CA GLU A 283 -24.88 -44.83 -11.70
C GLU A 283 -25.81 -43.63 -11.59
N GLN A 284 -27.09 -43.79 -11.96
CA GLN A 284 -28.10 -42.74 -11.84
C GLN A 284 -28.42 -42.43 -10.37
N GLN A 285 -28.46 -43.44 -9.51
CA GLN A 285 -28.63 -43.26 -8.06
C GLN A 285 -27.45 -42.49 -7.46
N LYS A 286 -26.21 -42.80 -7.88
CA LYS A 286 -25.02 -42.08 -7.44
C LYS A 286 -25.07 -40.62 -7.88
N ASP A 287 -25.39 -40.33 -9.14
CA ASP A 287 -25.49 -38.96 -9.64
C ASP A 287 -26.57 -38.15 -8.90
N MET A 288 -27.73 -38.75 -8.63
CA MET A 288 -28.78 -38.11 -7.82
C MET A 288 -28.33 -37.83 -6.39
N THR A 289 -27.65 -38.77 -5.76
CA THR A 289 -27.10 -38.64 -4.40
C THR A 289 -26.04 -37.53 -4.35
N ASP A 290 -25.16 -37.47 -5.34
CA ASP A 290 -24.11 -36.46 -5.43
C ASP A 290 -24.71 -35.06 -5.63
N ARG A 291 -25.75 -34.90 -6.47
CA ARG A 291 -26.47 -33.63 -6.62
C ARG A 291 -27.09 -33.13 -5.32
N VAL A 292 -27.74 -34.01 -4.55
CA VAL A 292 -28.31 -33.67 -3.24
C VAL A 292 -27.24 -33.23 -2.27
N LYS A 293 -26.11 -33.96 -2.22
CA LYS A 293 -24.95 -33.59 -1.39
C LYS A 293 -24.43 -32.20 -1.80
N THR A 294 -24.23 -31.96 -3.09
CA THR A 294 -23.79 -30.66 -3.60
C THR A 294 -24.70 -29.52 -3.13
N GLU A 295 -26.02 -29.69 -3.22
CA GLU A 295 -26.97 -28.65 -2.78
C GLU A 295 -26.89 -28.39 -1.26
N ILE A 296 -26.74 -29.44 -0.46
CA ILE A 296 -26.59 -29.33 1.00
C ILE A 296 -25.29 -28.61 1.36
N TYR A 297 -24.16 -29.01 0.76
CA TYR A 297 -22.87 -28.36 0.98
C TYR A 297 -22.86 -26.91 0.50
N GLN A 298 -23.60 -26.60 -0.57
CA GLN A 298 -23.74 -25.23 -1.05
C GLN A 298 -24.52 -24.35 -0.05
N ARG A 299 -25.62 -24.85 0.54
CA ARG A 299 -26.34 -24.14 1.60
C ARG A 299 -25.50 -23.96 2.87
N ALA A 300 -24.74 -25.00 3.26
CA ALA A 300 -23.81 -24.94 4.38
C ALA A 300 -22.74 -23.86 4.17
N ARG A 301 -22.15 -23.82 2.97
CA ARG A 301 -21.20 -22.78 2.53
C ARG A 301 -21.81 -21.38 2.60
N GLU A 302 -23.03 -21.19 2.11
CA GLU A 302 -23.75 -19.91 2.23
C GLU A 302 -24.05 -19.51 3.69
N GLY A 303 -24.34 -20.47 4.56
CA GLY A 303 -24.48 -20.27 6.01
C GLY A 303 -23.19 -19.78 6.66
N ALA A 304 -22.08 -20.47 6.43
CA ALA A 304 -20.76 -20.12 6.96
C ALA A 304 -20.30 -18.73 6.51
N ILE A 305 -20.53 -18.40 5.22
CA ILE A 305 -20.23 -17.08 4.67
C ILE A 305 -21.05 -16.00 5.36
N ARG A 306 -22.34 -16.22 5.58
CA ARG A 306 -23.21 -15.26 6.28
C ARG A 306 -22.73 -15.02 7.72
N GLU A 307 -22.39 -16.06 8.47
CA GLU A 307 -21.84 -15.92 9.81
C GLU A 307 -20.56 -15.07 9.83
N ILE A 308 -19.65 -15.32 8.89
CA ILE A 308 -18.41 -14.55 8.79
C ILE A 308 -18.68 -13.10 8.43
N ILE A 309 -19.60 -12.84 7.50
CA ILE A 309 -20.01 -11.48 7.15
C ILE A 309 -20.59 -10.73 8.35
N GLU A 310 -21.46 -11.36 9.14
CA GLU A 310 -22.00 -10.77 10.37
C GLU A 310 -20.92 -10.54 11.42
N THR A 311 -19.96 -11.46 11.54
CA THR A 311 -18.82 -11.31 12.44
C THR A 311 -17.95 -10.12 12.04
N VAL A 312 -17.63 -9.97 10.74
CA VAL A 312 -16.87 -8.82 10.20
C VAL A 312 -17.60 -7.52 10.48
N LYS A 313 -18.92 -7.48 10.27
CA LYS A 313 -19.77 -6.32 10.59
C LYS A 313 -19.70 -5.96 12.08
N ALA A 314 -19.84 -6.95 12.97
CA ALA A 314 -19.77 -6.75 14.41
C ALA A 314 -18.38 -6.30 14.89
N GLU A 315 -17.29 -6.76 14.25
CA GLU A 315 -15.94 -6.28 14.54
C GLU A 315 -15.73 -4.84 14.09
N ALA A 316 -16.26 -4.46 12.94
CA ALA A 316 -16.15 -3.10 12.43
C ALA A 316 -16.89 -2.08 13.28
N ILE A 317 -18.13 -2.41 13.70
CA ILE A 317 -18.90 -1.55 14.62
C ILE A 317 -18.13 -1.38 15.92
N ARG A 318 -17.53 -2.45 16.45
CA ARG A 318 -16.64 -2.38 17.62
C ARG A 318 -15.39 -1.53 17.39
N ALA A 319 -14.90 -1.48 16.15
CA ALA A 319 -13.78 -0.63 15.77
C ALA A 319 -14.18 0.85 15.54
N GLY A 320 -15.48 1.18 15.58
CA GLY A 320 -15.99 2.55 15.47
C GLY A 320 -16.75 2.87 14.17
N ALA A 321 -17.04 1.87 13.32
CA ALA A 321 -17.88 2.08 12.15
C ALA A 321 -19.36 2.26 12.50
N THR A 322 -20.08 3.10 11.73
CA THR A 322 -21.54 3.21 11.82
C THR A 322 -22.22 2.17 10.92
N GLU A 323 -23.44 1.76 11.28
CA GLU A 323 -24.15 0.69 10.56
C GLU A 323 -24.55 1.09 9.12
N GLU A 324 -24.69 2.38 8.87
CA GLU A 324 -25.08 2.96 7.58
C GLU A 324 -23.88 3.14 6.63
N SER A 325 -22.65 3.18 7.14
CA SER A 325 -21.44 3.42 6.35
C SER A 325 -20.79 2.16 5.78
N ILE A 326 -21.49 1.02 5.90
CA ILE A 326 -20.93 -0.29 5.61
C ILE A 326 -21.00 -0.62 4.12
N SER A 327 -19.83 -0.70 3.47
CA SER A 327 -19.72 -1.31 2.14
C SER A 327 -18.98 -2.66 2.20
N VAL A 328 -19.43 -3.63 1.41
CA VAL A 328 -18.75 -4.93 1.29
C VAL A 328 -17.64 -4.77 0.27
N VAL A 329 -16.39 -4.98 0.69
CA VAL A 329 -15.24 -4.76 -0.21
C VAL A 329 -14.70 -6.08 -0.75
N GLU A 330 -14.73 -7.16 0.02
CA GLU A 330 -14.17 -8.42 -0.46
C GLU A 330 -14.74 -9.65 0.28
N LYS A 331 -15.06 -10.69 -0.49
CA LYS A 331 -15.41 -12.02 0.00
C LYS A 331 -14.60 -13.04 -0.79
N GLU A 332 -13.75 -13.79 -0.09
CA GLU A 332 -13.02 -14.91 -0.68
C GLU A 332 -13.41 -16.21 0.00
N ASP A 333 -13.50 -17.27 -0.80
CA ASP A 333 -13.84 -18.60 -0.36
C ASP A 333 -13.01 -19.60 -1.17
N ILE A 334 -12.10 -20.30 -0.48
CA ILE A 334 -11.15 -21.24 -1.09
C ILE A 334 -11.28 -22.58 -0.37
N ALA A 335 -11.64 -23.62 -1.12
CA ALA A 335 -11.67 -25.00 -0.62
C ALA A 335 -10.24 -25.47 -0.30
N LEU A 336 -10.04 -26.06 0.88
CA LEU A 336 -8.75 -26.57 1.34
C LEU A 336 -8.68 -28.08 1.10
N THR A 337 -8.25 -28.46 -0.10
CA THR A 337 -8.20 -29.87 -0.54
C THR A 337 -7.22 -30.75 0.24
N TYR A 338 -6.34 -30.16 1.05
CA TYR A 338 -5.35 -30.85 1.86
C TYR A 338 -5.80 -31.08 3.32
N ILE A 339 -6.97 -30.57 3.73
CA ILE A 339 -7.54 -30.81 5.06
C ILE A 339 -8.67 -31.84 4.91
N PRO A 340 -8.70 -32.94 5.69
CA PRO A 340 -9.81 -33.88 5.70
C PRO A 340 -11.11 -33.18 6.13
N GLY A 341 -12.22 -33.47 5.44
CA GLY A 341 -13.50 -32.78 5.63
C GLY A 341 -13.72 -31.69 4.57
N SER A 342 -14.92 -31.14 4.51
CA SER A 342 -15.27 -30.09 3.54
C SER A 342 -14.78 -28.72 4.02
N ALA A 343 -13.48 -28.63 4.32
CA ALA A 343 -12.87 -27.45 4.92
C ALA A 343 -12.72 -26.32 3.90
N THR A 344 -13.17 -25.14 4.26
CA THR A 344 -13.15 -23.95 3.42
C THR A 344 -12.53 -22.79 4.20
N ARG A 345 -11.54 -22.12 3.60
CA ARG A 345 -11.05 -20.83 4.12
C ARG A 345 -11.97 -19.75 3.59
N ILE A 346 -12.62 -19.03 4.49
CA ILE A 346 -13.50 -17.92 4.15
C ILE A 346 -12.92 -16.65 4.76
N LYS A 347 -12.74 -15.63 3.91
CA LYS A 347 -12.28 -14.31 4.30
C LYS A 347 -13.32 -13.27 3.93
N GLY A 348 -13.67 -12.43 4.89
CA GLY A 348 -14.51 -11.26 4.67
C GLY A 348 -13.77 -9.99 5.05
N LYS A 349 -13.80 -8.98 4.17
CA LYS A 349 -13.30 -7.63 4.45
C LYS A 349 -14.36 -6.59 4.10
N ARG A 350 -14.52 -5.62 4.99
CA ARG A 350 -15.40 -4.45 4.79
C ARG A 350 -14.64 -3.18 5.13
N THR A 351 -14.94 -2.11 4.42
CA THR A 351 -14.46 -0.76 4.75
C THR A 351 -15.64 0.15 5.07
N PHE A 352 -15.38 1.14 5.91
CA PHE A 352 -16.40 1.97 6.52
C PHE A 352 -15.92 3.42 6.55
N ASN A 353 -16.80 4.34 6.17
CA ASN A 353 -16.56 5.75 6.46
C ASN A 353 -16.86 5.97 7.97
N PRO A 354 -15.89 6.52 8.73
CA PRO A 354 -16.11 6.86 10.13
C PRO A 354 -17.15 7.97 10.33
#